data_AF-A0A838JHK8-F1
#
_entry.id   AF-A0A838JHK8-F1
#
_cell.length_a   1.000
_cell.length_b   1.000
_cell.length_c   1.000
_cell.angle_alpha   90.00
_cell.angle_beta   90.00
_cell.angle_gamma   90.00
#
_symmetry.space_group_name_H-M   'P 1'
#
loop_
_entity.id
_entity.type
_entity.pdbx_description
1 polymer ?
#
loop_
_entity_poly.entity_id
_entity_poly.type
_entity_poly.pdbx_seq_one_letter_code
_entity_poly.pdbx_strand_id
1 'polypeptide(L)'
;IQGRSIRFKHGKFNALIGLLQTSGFFLFTSWAVLHAGAGKTSVLVFIMPFWTLLLAWIFLGERIQGLQWIAVALALAGLVLILAPWKFQGNHLSSVLAVMAGMIWAVTSILIKRYGKIHALDVFAMTAWQLAIGALPLIAVAWAVPAPPIQWTWQLIVCLIFSGFGATALCWVIWMYILEVLPAGTASMSTLAIPAIAVIGAALQLGEYPAPHETQGMLLVAAALALLSYLGVRQHRCDEPVLGQE
;
A
#
# COMPACT_ATOMS: atom_id res chain seq x y z
N ILE A 1 -14.06 23.27 4.81
CA ILE A 1 -13.68 22.77 3.47
C ILE A 1 -13.54 23.97 2.55
N GLN A 2 -12.39 24.67 2.61
CA GLN A 2 -12.14 25.81 1.71
C GLN A 2 -11.87 25.27 0.30
N GLY A 3 -12.50 25.87 -0.71
CA GLY A 3 -12.42 25.49 -2.11
C GLY A 3 -11.01 25.57 -2.69
N ARG A 4 -10.20 24.53 -2.45
CA ARG A 4 -8.97 24.32 -3.20
C ARG A 4 -9.36 23.97 -4.63
N SER A 5 -9.14 24.91 -5.54
CA SER A 5 -9.33 24.69 -6.97
C SER A 5 -8.44 23.52 -7.41
N ILE A 6 -9.03 22.46 -7.97
CA ILE A 6 -8.33 21.32 -8.57
C ILE A 6 -7.61 21.82 -9.83
N ARG A 7 -6.49 22.51 -9.66
CA ARG A 7 -5.69 23.01 -10.78
C ARG A 7 -4.76 21.89 -11.23
N PHE A 8 -4.74 21.62 -12.53
CA PHE A 8 -3.81 20.70 -13.17
C PHE A 8 -2.38 21.30 -13.15
N LYS A 9 -1.73 21.25 -11.99
CA LYS A 9 -0.31 21.58 -11.83
C LYS A 9 0.50 20.28 -11.88
N HIS A 10 1.66 20.32 -12.54
CA HIS A 10 2.57 19.17 -12.69
C HIS A 10 2.00 17.97 -13.47
N GLY A 11 1.28 18.24 -14.58
CA GLY A 11 0.57 17.22 -15.35
C GLY A 11 1.41 16.00 -15.77
N LYS A 12 2.68 16.19 -16.16
CA LYS A 12 3.58 15.08 -16.51
C LYS A 12 3.85 14.15 -15.33
N PHE A 13 4.01 14.70 -14.13
CA PHE A 13 4.25 13.92 -12.92
C PHE A 13 2.99 13.15 -12.53
N ASN A 14 1.83 13.81 -12.51
CA ASN A 14 0.56 13.15 -12.20
C ASN A 14 0.23 12.04 -13.21
N ALA A 15 0.55 12.24 -14.49
CA ALA A 15 0.42 11.21 -15.51
C ALA A 15 1.37 10.02 -15.26
N LEU A 16 2.65 10.29 -14.96
CA LEU A 16 3.62 9.24 -14.66
C LEU A 16 3.18 8.40 -13.44
N ILE A 17 2.78 9.06 -12.35
CA ILE A 17 2.30 8.37 -11.14
C ILE A 17 1.00 7.63 -11.44
N GLY A 18 0.04 8.22 -12.16
CA GLY A 18 -1.20 7.55 -12.54
C GLY A 18 -0.97 6.29 -13.38
N LEU A 19 -0.06 6.36 -14.36
CA LEU A 19 0.26 5.21 -15.22
C LEU A 19 1.01 4.11 -14.46
N LEU A 20 1.98 4.46 -13.61
CA LEU A 20 2.75 3.47 -12.85
C LEU A 20 1.95 2.95 -11.66
N GLN A 21 1.56 3.84 -10.75
CA GLN A 21 0.97 3.49 -9.46
C GLN A 21 -0.48 3.03 -9.58
N THR A 22 -1.29 3.66 -10.42
CA THR A 22 -2.68 3.21 -10.62
C THR A 22 -2.69 2.11 -11.66
N SER A 23 -2.39 2.39 -12.93
CA SER A 23 -2.57 1.38 -13.98
C SER A 23 -1.61 0.19 -13.83
N GLY A 24 -0.31 0.44 -13.68
CA GLY A 24 0.70 -0.61 -13.62
C GLY A 24 0.51 -1.55 -12.43
N PHE A 25 0.34 -1.00 -11.23
CA PHE A 25 0.09 -1.80 -10.02
C PHE A 25 -1.20 -2.62 -10.14
N PHE A 26 -2.32 -2.00 -10.53
CA PHE A 26 -3.60 -2.71 -10.63
C PHE A 26 -3.56 -3.78 -11.73
N LEU A 27 -2.97 -3.51 -12.90
CA LEU A 27 -2.86 -4.50 -13.98
C LEU A 27 -2.00 -5.70 -13.57
N PHE A 28 -0.82 -5.44 -13.01
CA PHE A 28 0.10 -6.52 -12.64
C PHE A 28 -0.46 -7.35 -11.49
N THR A 29 -1.09 -6.70 -10.50
CA THR A 29 -1.74 -7.41 -9.39
C THR A 29 -2.93 -8.22 -9.87
N SER A 30 -3.84 -7.64 -10.66
CA SER A 30 -5.00 -8.37 -11.20
C SER A 30 -4.58 -9.56 -12.05
N TRP A 31 -3.58 -9.40 -12.92
CA TRP A 31 -3.09 -10.50 -13.75
C TRP A 31 -2.41 -11.59 -12.92
N ALA A 32 -1.64 -11.22 -11.90
CA ALA A 32 -1.04 -12.16 -10.96
C ALA A 32 -2.12 -12.93 -10.18
N VAL A 33 -3.15 -12.26 -9.67
CA VAL A 33 -4.27 -12.91 -8.97
C VAL A 33 -4.98 -13.90 -9.90
N LEU A 34 -5.23 -13.54 -11.15
CA LEU A 34 -5.90 -14.41 -12.13
C LEU A 34 -5.14 -15.73 -12.38
N HIS A 35 -3.80 -15.73 -12.33
CA HIS A 35 -2.98 -16.89 -12.70
C HIS A 35 -2.35 -17.63 -11.52
N ALA A 36 -2.09 -16.95 -10.39
CA ALA A 36 -1.46 -17.50 -9.20
C ALA A 36 -2.38 -17.57 -7.98
N GLY A 37 -3.59 -17.00 -8.09
CA GLY A 37 -4.52 -16.85 -6.98
C GLY A 37 -4.16 -15.68 -6.07
N ALA A 38 -5.12 -15.30 -5.23
CA ALA A 38 -4.99 -14.17 -4.32
C ALA A 38 -3.90 -14.39 -3.26
N GLY A 39 -3.81 -15.58 -2.67
CA GLY A 39 -2.84 -15.86 -1.58
C GLY A 39 -1.39 -15.63 -1.99
N LYS A 40 -0.93 -16.29 -3.07
CA LYS A 40 0.44 -16.14 -3.57
C LYS A 40 0.73 -14.71 -4.05
N THR A 41 -0.24 -14.06 -4.69
CA THR A 41 -0.07 -12.68 -5.16
C THR A 41 0.08 -11.72 -3.99
N SER A 42 -0.77 -11.84 -2.97
CA SER A 42 -0.71 -11.02 -1.76
C SER A 42 0.64 -11.13 -1.07
N VAL A 43 1.18 -12.34 -0.88
CA VAL A 43 2.55 -12.55 -0.34
C VAL A 43 3.58 -11.71 -1.09
N LEU A 44 3.64 -11.88 -2.40
CA LEU A 44 4.69 -11.29 -3.23
C LEU A 44 4.54 -9.77 -3.31
N VAL A 45 3.30 -9.27 -3.35
CA VAL A 45 3.01 -7.84 -3.29
C VAL A 45 3.35 -7.27 -1.92
N PHE A 46 3.09 -7.97 -0.82
CA PHE A 46 3.44 -7.52 0.55
C PHE A 46 4.95 -7.52 0.85
N ILE A 47 5.81 -7.86 -0.13
CA ILE A 47 7.23 -7.52 -0.09
C ILE A 47 7.44 -6.01 -0.33
N MET A 48 6.43 -5.30 -0.87
CA MET A 48 6.46 -3.86 -1.15
C MET A 48 6.99 -3.01 0.01
N PRO A 49 6.67 -3.24 1.30
CA PRO A 49 7.15 -2.37 2.38
C PRO A 49 8.66 -2.46 2.57
N PHE A 50 9.24 -3.63 2.32
CA PHE A 50 10.68 -3.86 2.38
C PHE A 50 11.39 -3.19 1.21
N TRP A 51 10.80 -3.22 0.01
CA TRP A 51 11.29 -2.43 -1.12
C TRP A 51 11.20 -0.93 -0.83
N THR A 52 10.08 -0.44 -0.29
CA THR A 52 9.95 0.98 0.02
C THR A 52 10.96 1.41 1.09
N LEU A 53 11.17 0.58 2.11
CA LEU A 53 12.16 0.81 3.15
C LEU A 53 13.59 0.92 2.57
N LEU A 54 13.97 -0.01 1.69
CA LEU A 54 15.27 0.01 1.01
C LEU A 54 15.44 1.25 0.13
N LEU A 55 14.42 1.57 -0.68
CA LEU A 55 14.46 2.73 -1.56
C LEU A 55 14.40 4.04 -0.77
N ALA A 56 13.70 4.09 0.36
CA ALA A 56 13.69 5.24 1.26
C ALA A 56 15.07 5.49 1.86
N TRP A 57 15.79 4.43 2.24
CA TRP A 57 17.16 4.54 2.71
C TRP A 57 18.08 5.14 1.63
N ILE A 58 17.99 4.64 0.40
CA ILE A 58 18.87 5.06 -0.72
C ILE A 58 18.53 6.47 -1.22
N PHE A 59 17.25 6.77 -1.47
CA PHE A 59 16.82 7.97 -2.19
C PHE A 59 16.33 9.11 -1.30
N LEU A 60 15.86 8.81 -0.09
CA LEU A 60 15.40 9.82 0.88
C LEU A 60 16.36 10.00 2.06
N GLY A 61 17.36 9.12 2.20
CA GLY A 61 18.28 9.12 3.33
C GLY A 61 17.63 8.66 4.64
N GLU A 62 16.45 8.03 4.59
CA GLU A 62 15.73 7.53 5.76
C GLU A 62 16.41 6.26 6.28
N ARG A 63 17.38 6.42 7.21
CA ARG A 63 18.17 5.31 7.74
C ARG A 63 17.42 4.56 8.83
N ILE A 64 17.38 3.24 8.73
CA ILE A 64 16.93 2.36 9.82
C ILE A 64 18.04 2.26 10.85
N GLN A 65 17.74 2.51 12.12
CA GLN A 65 18.74 2.45 13.19
C GLN A 65 18.31 1.57 14.36
N GLY A 66 19.27 0.81 14.89
CA GLY A 66 19.14 0.05 16.14
C GLY A 66 17.94 -0.90 16.17
N LEU A 67 17.06 -0.70 17.15
CA LEU A 67 15.89 -1.56 17.41
C LEU A 67 14.86 -1.57 16.27
N GLN A 68 14.91 -0.62 15.33
CA GLN A 68 13.99 -0.64 14.18
C GLN A 68 14.19 -1.91 13.31
N TRP A 69 15.42 -2.44 13.23
CA TRP A 69 15.68 -3.71 12.53
C TRP A 69 14.97 -4.90 13.16
N ILE A 70 14.83 -4.91 14.49
CA ILE A 70 14.09 -5.95 15.20
C ILE A 70 12.61 -5.88 14.79
N ALA A 71 12.05 -4.68 14.72
CA ALA A 71 10.67 -4.52 14.28
C ALA A 71 10.45 -4.97 12.83
N VAL A 72 11.39 -4.65 11.93
CA VAL A 72 11.35 -5.12 10.53
C VAL A 72 11.40 -6.64 10.45
N ALA A 73 12.27 -7.29 11.24
CA ALA A 73 12.37 -8.75 11.30
C ALA A 73 11.09 -9.39 11.86
N LEU A 74 10.52 -8.81 12.92
CA LEU A 74 9.25 -9.26 13.50
C LEU A 74 8.09 -9.11 12.50
N ALA A 75 8.03 -7.99 11.77
CA ALA A 75 7.00 -7.75 10.78
C ALA A 75 7.09 -8.73 9.60
N LEU A 76 8.31 -9.03 9.14
CA LEU A 76 8.55 -10.03 8.10
C LEU A 76 8.15 -11.43 8.55
N ALA A 77 8.57 -11.83 9.76
CA ALA A 77 8.21 -13.12 10.33
C ALA A 77 6.69 -13.26 10.51
N GLY A 78 6.03 -12.18 10.98
CA GLY A 78 4.59 -12.13 11.14
C GLY A 78 3.84 -12.27 9.82
N LEU A 79 4.28 -11.56 8.78
CA LEU A 79 3.73 -11.66 7.43
C LEU A 79 3.85 -13.08 6.86
N VAL A 80 5.03 -13.69 7.00
CA VAL A 80 5.31 -15.07 6.58
C VAL A 80 4.35 -16.05 7.26
N LEU A 81 4.09 -15.88 8.56
CA LEU A 81 3.17 -16.73 9.30
C LEU A 81 1.70 -16.52 8.92
N ILE A 82 1.25 -15.28 8.73
CA ILE A 82 -0.13 -14.99 8.27
C ILE A 82 -0.41 -15.60 6.90
N LEU A 83 0.61 -15.68 6.04
CA LEU A 83 0.47 -16.18 4.68
C LEU A 83 0.97 -17.63 4.52
N ALA A 84 1.14 -18.34 5.64
CA ALA A 84 1.80 -19.63 5.72
C ALA A 84 1.14 -20.83 5.01
N PRO A 85 -0.12 -20.85 4.56
CA PRO A 85 -0.54 -21.99 3.75
C PRO A 85 0.27 -22.14 2.45
N TRP A 86 1.10 -21.15 2.04
CA TRP A 86 2.12 -21.20 0.95
C TRP A 86 1.74 -22.09 -0.24
N LYS A 87 0.45 -22.13 -0.61
CA LYS A 87 -0.03 -22.94 -1.72
C LYS A 87 0.34 -22.21 -2.99
N PHE A 88 1.59 -22.39 -3.41
CA PHE A 88 2.12 -21.73 -4.59
C PHE A 88 1.56 -22.38 -5.85
N GLN A 89 0.35 -21.99 -6.23
CA GLN A 89 -0.21 -22.29 -7.53
C GLN A 89 0.18 -21.18 -8.54
N GLY A 90 0.21 -21.50 -9.83
CA GLY A 90 0.47 -20.53 -10.90
C GLY A 90 1.90 -20.42 -11.40
N ASN A 91 2.03 -19.93 -12.64
CA ASN A 91 3.24 -19.89 -13.45
C ASN A 91 4.28 -18.86 -12.96
N HIS A 92 5.56 -19.00 -13.33
CA HIS A 92 6.65 -18.08 -12.96
C HIS A 92 6.34 -16.62 -13.32
N LEU A 93 5.70 -16.39 -14.48
CA LEU A 93 5.30 -15.06 -14.94
C LEU A 93 4.42 -14.32 -13.92
N SER A 94 3.45 -15.00 -13.31
CA SER A 94 2.56 -14.40 -12.30
C SER A 94 3.32 -13.95 -11.05
N SER A 95 4.39 -14.66 -10.71
CA SER A 95 5.23 -14.32 -9.56
C SER A 95 6.08 -13.10 -9.84
N VAL A 96 6.65 -13.01 -11.04
CA VAL A 96 7.38 -11.84 -11.51
C VAL A 96 6.46 -10.61 -11.55
N LEU A 97 5.23 -10.75 -12.07
CA LEU A 97 4.24 -9.67 -12.10
C LEU A 97 3.88 -9.17 -10.70
N ALA A 98 3.64 -10.08 -9.74
CA ALA A 98 3.33 -9.69 -8.36
C ALA A 98 4.49 -8.93 -7.68
N VAL A 99 5.74 -9.37 -7.88
CA VAL A 99 6.92 -8.67 -7.37
C VAL A 99 7.09 -7.31 -8.06
N MET A 100 6.89 -7.23 -9.38
CA MET A 100 6.95 -5.96 -10.11
C MET A 100 5.87 -4.99 -9.62
N ALA A 101 4.66 -5.46 -9.29
CA ALA A 101 3.62 -4.62 -8.70
C ALA A 101 4.10 -4.02 -7.37
N GLY A 102 4.66 -4.84 -6.47
CA GLY A 102 5.22 -4.35 -5.20
C GLY A 102 6.37 -3.36 -5.40
N MET A 103 7.22 -3.57 -6.40
CA MET A 103 8.32 -2.66 -6.73
C MET A 103 7.82 -1.33 -7.31
N ILE A 104 6.81 -1.36 -8.19
CA ILE A 104 6.14 -0.16 -8.72
C ILE A 104 5.54 0.65 -7.58
N TRP A 105 4.86 0.00 -6.64
CA TRP A 105 4.32 0.66 -5.45
C TRP A 105 5.40 1.39 -4.65
N ALA A 106 6.52 0.70 -4.39
CA ALA A 106 7.64 1.25 -3.65
C ALA A 106 8.26 2.45 -4.37
N VAL A 107 8.60 2.30 -5.67
CA VAL A 107 9.20 3.38 -6.48
C VAL A 107 8.29 4.59 -6.55
N THR A 108 7.00 4.40 -6.81
CA THR A 108 6.03 5.51 -6.93
C THR A 108 5.83 6.23 -5.60
N SER A 109 5.77 5.50 -4.48
CA SER A 109 5.71 6.08 -3.14
C SER A 109 6.93 6.97 -2.85
N ILE A 110 8.13 6.51 -3.20
CA ILE A 110 9.36 7.31 -3.04
C ILE A 110 9.38 8.52 -3.98
N LEU A 111 8.93 8.38 -5.23
CA LEU A 111 8.83 9.49 -6.18
C LEU A 111 7.87 10.57 -5.67
N ILE A 112 6.69 10.19 -5.17
CA ILE A 112 5.72 11.12 -4.57
C ILE A 112 6.35 11.86 -3.39
N LYS A 113 6.96 11.13 -2.46
CA LYS A 113 7.61 11.72 -1.28
C LYS A 113 8.74 12.69 -1.68
N ARG A 114 9.59 12.29 -2.62
CA ARG A 114 10.72 13.12 -3.09
C ARG A 114 10.24 14.37 -3.83
N TYR A 115 9.22 14.23 -4.68
CA TYR A 115 8.67 15.35 -5.43
C TYR A 115 7.94 16.34 -4.51
N GLY A 116 7.19 15.82 -3.53
CA GLY A 116 6.48 16.62 -2.52
C GLY A 116 7.41 17.38 -1.56
N LYS A 117 8.65 16.92 -1.34
CA LYS A 117 9.67 17.70 -0.60
C LYS A 117 10.11 18.97 -1.34
N ILE A 118 10.00 19.00 -2.66
CA ILE A 118 10.48 20.11 -3.51
C ILE A 118 9.31 21.01 -3.95
N HIS A 119 8.14 20.43 -4.18
CA HIS A 119 6.96 21.12 -4.67
C HIS A 119 5.81 21.00 -3.67
N ALA A 120 5.15 22.12 -3.37
CA ALA A 120 3.90 22.09 -2.61
C ALA A 120 2.81 21.39 -3.45
N LEU A 121 2.56 20.12 -3.14
CA LEU A 121 1.56 19.31 -3.82
C LEU A 121 0.20 19.48 -3.13
N ASP A 122 -0.83 19.75 -3.92
CA ASP A 122 -2.20 19.61 -3.43
C ASP A 122 -2.60 18.14 -3.54
N VAL A 123 -2.53 17.43 -2.41
CA VAL A 123 -2.75 15.99 -2.30
C VAL A 123 -4.06 15.55 -2.93
N PHE A 124 -5.13 16.32 -2.73
CA PHE A 124 -6.44 16.03 -3.31
C PHE A 124 -6.44 16.12 -4.83
N ALA A 125 -5.89 17.21 -5.39
CA ALA A 125 -5.82 17.41 -6.83
C ALA A 125 -4.92 16.36 -7.51
N MET A 126 -3.77 16.06 -6.90
CA MET A 126 -2.86 15.02 -7.39
C MET A 126 -3.56 13.65 -7.42
N THR A 127 -4.25 13.29 -6.33
CA THR A 127 -4.98 12.02 -6.21
C THR A 127 -6.11 11.92 -7.24
N ALA A 128 -6.86 13.00 -7.46
CA ALA A 128 -7.91 13.02 -8.48
C ALA A 128 -7.34 12.81 -9.88
N TRP A 129 -6.28 13.53 -10.25
CA TRP A 129 -5.69 13.43 -11.58
C TRP A 129 -4.95 12.12 -11.82
N GLN A 130 -4.22 11.57 -10.83
CA GLN A 130 -3.54 10.28 -10.98
C GLN A 130 -4.54 9.12 -11.15
N LEU A 131 -5.68 9.17 -10.46
CA LEU A 131 -6.72 8.14 -10.58
C LEU A 131 -7.45 8.27 -11.91
N ALA A 132 -7.79 9.50 -12.32
CA ALA A 132 -8.43 9.76 -13.62
C ALA A 132 -7.55 9.32 -14.79
N ILE A 133 -6.27 9.72 -14.81
CA ILE A 133 -5.34 9.33 -15.87
C ILE A 133 -5.05 7.83 -15.81
N GLY A 134 -4.84 7.29 -14.61
CA GLY A 134 -4.57 5.88 -14.39
C GLY A 134 -5.74 4.94 -14.71
N ALA A 135 -6.96 5.44 -14.71
CA ALA A 135 -8.12 4.67 -15.14
C ALA A 135 -8.16 4.48 -16.67
N LEU A 136 -7.58 5.38 -17.47
CA LEU A 136 -7.67 5.31 -18.93
C LEU A 136 -7.06 4.01 -19.52
N PRO A 137 -5.83 3.59 -19.14
CA PRO A 137 -5.30 2.31 -19.61
C PRO A 137 -6.09 1.11 -19.07
N LEU A 138 -6.61 1.19 -17.84
CA LEU A 138 -7.42 0.13 -17.25
C LEU A 138 -8.72 -0.08 -18.04
N ILE A 139 -9.37 1.01 -18.47
CA ILE A 139 -10.54 0.97 -19.35
C ILE A 139 -10.17 0.37 -20.71
N ALA A 140 -9.04 0.77 -21.29
CA ALA A 140 -8.58 0.22 -22.57
C ALA A 140 -8.33 -1.29 -22.48
N VAL A 141 -7.70 -1.76 -21.40
CA VAL A 141 -7.50 -3.20 -21.16
C VAL A 141 -8.83 -3.91 -20.92
N ALA A 142 -9.76 -3.32 -20.16
CA ALA A 142 -11.09 -3.89 -19.93
C ALA A 142 -11.89 -4.05 -21.23
N TRP A 143 -11.69 -3.17 -22.21
CA TRP A 143 -12.27 -3.29 -23.55
C TRP A 143 -11.56 -4.33 -24.43
N ALA A 144 -10.24 -4.47 -24.30
CA ALA A 144 -9.44 -5.36 -25.14
C ALA A 144 -9.45 -6.83 -24.67
N VAL A 145 -9.62 -7.07 -23.38
CA VAL A 145 -9.58 -8.42 -22.79
C VAL A 145 -10.99 -9.02 -22.79
N PRO A 146 -11.21 -10.17 -23.47
CA PRO A 146 -12.50 -10.84 -23.45
C PRO A 146 -12.89 -11.25 -22.03
N ALA A 147 -14.08 -10.84 -21.60
CA ALA A 147 -14.64 -11.18 -20.29
C ALA A 147 -16.10 -11.64 -20.44
N PRO A 148 -16.61 -12.48 -19.51
CA PRO A 148 -18.03 -12.83 -19.47
C PRO A 148 -18.93 -11.58 -19.37
N PRO A 149 -20.17 -11.63 -19.88
CA PRO A 149 -21.09 -10.50 -19.79
C PRO A 149 -21.33 -10.11 -18.33
N ILE A 150 -21.31 -8.81 -18.06
CA ILE A 150 -21.50 -8.26 -16.71
C ILE A 150 -22.93 -8.55 -16.26
N GLN A 151 -23.05 -9.34 -15.19
CA GLN A 151 -24.32 -9.62 -14.53
C GLN A 151 -24.62 -8.49 -13.54
N TRP A 152 -25.38 -7.50 -13.98
CA TRP A 152 -25.77 -6.36 -13.15
C TRP A 152 -26.73 -6.80 -12.04
N THR A 153 -26.18 -7.00 -10.85
CA THR A 153 -26.94 -7.29 -9.63
C THR A 153 -26.82 -6.14 -8.65
N TRP A 154 -27.79 -6.00 -7.75
CA TRP A 154 -27.70 -5.04 -6.66
C TRP A 154 -26.42 -5.23 -5.83
N GLN A 155 -26.03 -6.49 -5.58
CA GLN A 155 -24.80 -6.83 -4.87
C GLN A 155 -23.56 -6.30 -5.60
N LEU A 156 -23.48 -6.46 -6.93
CA LEU A 156 -22.38 -5.93 -7.72
C LEU A 156 -22.30 -4.40 -7.63
N ILE A 157 -23.43 -3.71 -7.72
CA ILE A 157 -23.47 -2.23 -7.63
C ILE A 157 -22.96 -1.76 -6.26
N VAL A 158 -23.41 -2.39 -5.18
CA VAL A 158 -22.94 -2.09 -3.81
C VAL A 158 -21.44 -2.34 -3.69
N CYS A 159 -20.94 -3.47 -4.20
CA CYS A 159 -19.51 -3.79 -4.21
C CYS A 159 -18.69 -2.77 -5.01
N LEU A 160 -19.18 -2.31 -6.17
CA LEU A 160 -18.51 -1.30 -7.00
C LEU A 160 -18.46 0.06 -6.30
N ILE A 161 -19.56 0.51 -5.69
CA ILE A 161 -19.61 1.77 -4.95
C ILE A 161 -18.66 1.70 -3.75
N PHE A 162 -18.74 0.62 -2.97
CA PHE A 162 -17.88 0.43 -1.81
C PHE A 162 -16.40 0.38 -2.21
N SER A 163 -16.05 -0.38 -3.25
CA SER A 163 -14.67 -0.51 -3.71
C SER A 163 -14.13 0.80 -4.32
N GLY A 164 -14.92 1.50 -5.14
CA GLY A 164 -14.50 2.71 -5.82
C GLY A 164 -14.43 3.94 -4.93
N PHE A 165 -15.48 4.20 -4.14
CA PHE A 165 -15.52 5.38 -3.27
C PHE A 165 -14.92 5.10 -1.89
N GLY A 166 -15.36 4.03 -1.24
CA GLY A 166 -14.95 3.69 0.12
C GLY A 166 -13.51 3.21 0.18
N ALA A 167 -13.21 2.10 -0.49
CA ALA A 167 -11.89 1.46 -0.40
C ALA A 167 -10.80 2.13 -1.25
N THR A 168 -11.17 2.82 -2.34
CA THR A 168 -10.19 3.46 -3.22
C THR A 168 -10.07 4.95 -2.94
N ALA A 169 -11.09 5.76 -3.22
CA ALA A 169 -10.96 7.22 -3.13
C ALA A 169 -10.62 7.71 -1.71
N LEU A 170 -11.36 7.24 -0.69
CA LEU A 170 -11.12 7.64 0.70
C LEU A 170 -9.77 7.13 1.22
N CYS A 171 -9.46 5.84 1.03
CA CYS A 171 -8.20 5.27 1.50
C CYS A 171 -6.98 5.89 0.79
N TRP A 172 -7.09 6.26 -0.50
CA TRP A 172 -6.00 6.97 -1.19
C TRP A 172 -5.71 8.33 -0.59
N VAL A 173 -6.74 9.11 -0.22
CA VAL A 173 -6.55 10.39 0.46
C VAL A 173 -5.84 10.18 1.80
N ILE A 174 -6.27 9.18 2.58
CA ILE A 174 -5.65 8.82 3.85
C ILE A 174 -4.18 8.38 3.64
N TRP A 175 -3.92 7.54 2.63
CA TRP A 175 -2.58 7.08 2.31
C TRP A 175 -1.65 8.21 1.91
N MET A 176 -2.11 9.14 1.08
CA MET A 176 -1.29 10.29 0.69
C MET A 176 -1.01 11.20 1.87
N TYR A 177 -1.98 11.40 2.77
CA TYR A 177 -1.75 12.12 4.01
C TYR A 177 -0.70 11.41 4.89
N ILE A 178 -0.81 10.09 5.07
CA ILE A 178 0.17 9.27 5.80
C ILE A 178 1.56 9.41 5.16
N LEU A 179 1.64 9.30 3.83
CA LEU A 179 2.90 9.48 3.09
C LEU A 179 3.45 10.89 3.22
N GLU A 180 2.63 11.93 3.38
CA GLU A 180 3.10 13.29 3.58
C GLU A 180 3.74 13.43 4.97
N VAL A 181 3.05 12.98 6.02
CA VAL A 181 3.43 13.22 7.42
C VAL A 181 4.42 12.21 8.01
N LEU A 182 4.43 10.96 7.56
CA LEU A 182 5.34 9.92 8.06
C LEU A 182 6.51 9.65 7.10
N PRO A 183 7.69 9.24 7.60
CA PRO A 183 8.74 8.66 6.76
C PRO A 183 8.19 7.53 5.87
N ALA A 184 8.67 7.43 4.64
CA ALA A 184 8.16 6.45 3.67
C ALA A 184 8.35 5.01 4.15
N GLY A 185 9.46 4.74 4.85
CA GLY A 185 9.70 3.44 5.49
C GLY A 185 8.65 3.10 6.54
N THR A 186 8.38 4.00 7.48
CA THR A 186 7.39 3.81 8.55
C THR A 186 5.97 3.70 8.00
N ALA A 187 5.60 4.56 7.05
CA ALA A 187 4.32 4.53 6.36
C ALA A 187 4.09 3.20 5.64
N SER A 188 5.12 2.64 5.02
CA SER A 188 4.99 1.36 4.34
C SER A 188 4.91 0.20 5.32
N MET A 189 5.66 0.25 6.42
CA MET A 189 5.61 -0.81 7.44
C MET A 189 4.23 -0.92 8.09
N SER A 190 3.50 0.18 8.27
CA SER A 190 2.13 0.14 8.80
C SER A 190 1.15 -0.63 7.91
N THR A 191 1.42 -0.75 6.59
CA THR A 191 0.60 -1.55 5.68
C THR A 191 0.66 -3.05 5.96
N LEU A 192 1.65 -3.53 6.72
CA LEU A 192 1.71 -4.91 7.19
C LEU A 192 0.62 -5.23 8.22
N ALA A 193 -0.10 -4.23 8.74
CA ALA A 193 -1.33 -4.45 9.49
C ALA A 193 -2.48 -4.98 8.61
N ILE A 194 -2.47 -4.74 7.30
CA ILE A 194 -3.57 -5.09 6.39
C ILE A 194 -3.89 -6.59 6.43
N PRO A 195 -2.93 -7.52 6.27
CA PRO A 195 -3.21 -8.96 6.41
C PRO A 195 -3.85 -9.33 7.75
N ALA A 196 -3.36 -8.77 8.85
CA ALA A 196 -3.91 -9.05 10.18
C ALA A 196 -5.36 -8.56 10.31
N ILE A 197 -5.65 -7.36 9.82
CA ILE A 197 -7.02 -6.81 9.80
C ILE A 197 -7.91 -7.63 8.88
N ALA A 198 -7.41 -8.08 7.73
CA ALA A 198 -8.15 -8.91 6.79
C ALA A 198 -8.55 -10.25 7.40
N VAL A 199 -7.63 -10.91 8.12
CA VAL A 199 -7.91 -12.17 8.83
C VAL A 199 -8.93 -11.98 9.95
N ILE A 200 -8.83 -10.90 10.74
CA ILE A 200 -9.84 -10.57 11.75
C ILE A 200 -11.21 -10.32 11.10
N GLY A 201 -11.22 -9.59 9.98
CA GLY A 201 -12.43 -9.32 9.22
C GLY A 201 -13.08 -10.61 8.69
N ALA A 202 -12.29 -11.54 8.16
CA ALA A 202 -12.75 -12.85 7.72
C ALA A 202 -13.35 -13.65 8.89
N ALA A 203 -12.69 -13.66 10.05
CA ALA A 203 -13.22 -14.33 11.23
C ALA A 203 -14.56 -13.76 11.71
N LEU A 204 -14.72 -12.43 11.70
CA LEU A 204 -15.95 -11.76 12.12
C LEU A 204 -17.09 -11.89 11.11
N GLN A 205 -16.78 -11.84 9.81
CA GLN A 205 -17.78 -11.78 8.74
C GLN A 205 -18.17 -13.17 8.20
N LEU A 206 -17.21 -14.09 8.12
CA LEU A 206 -17.38 -15.43 7.56
C LEU A 206 -17.45 -16.52 8.64
N GLY A 207 -17.09 -16.20 9.89
CA GLY A 207 -16.97 -17.18 10.97
C GLY A 207 -15.75 -18.10 10.83
N GLU A 208 -14.80 -17.76 9.97
CA GLU A 208 -13.57 -18.52 9.72
C GLU A 208 -12.52 -18.15 10.76
N TYR A 209 -12.36 -18.97 11.79
CA TYR A 209 -11.36 -18.71 12.82
C TYR A 209 -9.94 -18.86 12.28
N PRO A 210 -9.03 -17.91 12.62
CA PRO A 210 -7.66 -17.96 12.16
C PRO A 210 -6.96 -19.20 12.68
N ALA A 211 -6.16 -19.81 11.82
CA ALA A 211 -5.30 -20.90 12.22
C ALA A 211 -4.26 -20.42 13.26
N PRO A 212 -3.67 -21.34 14.06
CA PRO A 212 -2.69 -20.95 15.08
C PRO A 212 -1.49 -20.16 14.54
N HIS A 213 -1.02 -20.50 13.34
CA HIS A 213 0.07 -19.77 12.68
C HIS A 213 -0.34 -18.35 12.27
N GLU A 214 -1.57 -18.15 11.79
CA GLU A 214 -2.07 -16.82 11.44
C GLU A 214 -2.17 -15.94 12.69
N THR A 215 -2.65 -16.50 13.80
CA THR A 215 -2.74 -15.79 15.07
C THR A 215 -1.37 -15.40 15.61
N GLN A 216 -0.39 -16.32 15.57
CA GLN A 216 1.00 -16.00 15.92
C GLN A 216 1.57 -14.90 15.02
N GLY A 217 1.32 -14.98 13.72
CA GLY A 217 1.76 -13.97 12.76
C GLY A 217 1.16 -12.59 13.03
N MET A 218 -0.13 -12.53 13.36
CA MET A 218 -0.81 -11.29 13.74
C MET A 218 -0.21 -10.66 15.00
N LEU A 219 0.12 -11.47 16.01
CA LEU A 219 0.78 -10.99 17.23
C LEU A 219 2.18 -10.43 16.95
N LEU A 220 2.94 -11.06 16.06
CA LEU A 220 4.27 -10.57 15.65
C LEU A 220 4.17 -9.23 14.89
N VAL A 221 3.22 -9.11 13.96
CA VAL A 221 2.97 -7.84 13.25
C VAL A 221 2.56 -6.75 14.24
N ALA A 222 1.65 -7.04 15.17
CA ALA A 222 1.22 -6.08 16.18
C ALA A 222 2.39 -5.63 17.07
N ALA A 223 3.25 -6.55 17.51
CA ALA A 223 4.45 -6.24 18.28
C ALA A 223 5.45 -5.40 17.48
N ALA A 224 5.65 -5.71 16.19
CA ALA A 224 6.51 -4.93 15.31
C ALA A 224 6.02 -3.49 15.14
N LEU A 225 4.72 -3.30 14.90
CA LEU A 225 4.13 -1.97 14.75
C LEU A 225 4.18 -1.19 16.06
N ALA A 226 3.89 -1.82 17.20
CA ALA A 226 4.00 -1.19 18.51
C ALA A 226 5.46 -0.74 18.78
N LEU A 227 6.44 -1.57 18.44
CA LEU A 227 7.86 -1.23 18.57
C LEU A 227 8.24 -0.07 17.64
N LEU A 228 7.81 -0.08 16.37
CA LEU A 228 8.06 1.04 15.44
C LEU A 228 7.43 2.34 15.92
N SER A 229 6.18 2.30 16.38
CA SER A 229 5.49 3.46 16.94
C SER A 229 6.20 4.00 18.19
N TYR A 230 6.62 3.11 19.09
CA TYR A 230 7.37 3.50 20.29
C TYR A 230 8.71 4.17 19.97
N LEU A 231 9.46 3.60 19.03
CA LEU A 231 10.74 4.15 18.59
C LEU A 231 10.56 5.49 17.87
N GLY A 232 9.50 5.64 17.06
CA GLY A 232 9.17 6.90 16.39
C GLY A 232 8.83 8.01 17.39
N VAL A 233 8.02 7.72 18.42
CA VAL A 233 7.70 8.69 19.49
C VAL A 233 8.95 9.10 20.27
N ARG A 234 9.85 8.15 20.56
CA ARG A 234 11.11 8.45 21.26
C ARG A 234 12.03 9.35 20.43
N GLN A 235 12.15 9.11 19.13
CA GLN A 235 12.96 9.94 18.24
C GLN A 235 12.44 11.38 18.19
N HIS A 236 11.12 11.56 18.03
CA HIS A 236 10.50 12.90 18.04
C HIS A 236 10.70 13.65 19.36
N ARG A 237 10.66 12.97 20.52
CA ARG A 237 10.91 13.60 21.83
C ARG A 237 12.36 14.04 22.05
N CYS A 238 13.32 13.42 21.37
CA CYS A 238 14.72 13.81 21.48
C CYS A 238 15.07 15.01 20.58
N ASP A 239 14.28 15.25 19.52
CA ASP A 239 14.51 16.34 18.55
C ASP A 239 13.80 17.64 18.94
N GLU A 240 12.94 17.66 19.96
CA GLU A 240 12.28 18.85 20.48
C GLU A 240 13.22 19.58 21.46
N PRO A 241 13.88 20.70 21.08
CA PRO A 241 14.66 21.48 22.03
C PRO A 241 13.66 22.12 23.00
N VAL A 242 14.06 22.21 24.26
CA VAL A 242 13.38 22.97 25.32
C VAL A 242 13.27 24.45 24.92
N LEU A 243 12.29 24.79 24.06
CA LEU A 243 11.89 26.15 23.74
C LEU A 243 10.69 26.48 24.63
N GLY A 244 10.97 26.72 25.91
CA GLY A 244 9.93 26.98 26.90
C GLY A 244 10.43 27.48 28.24
N GLN A 245 11.64 28.04 28.30
CA GLN A 245 12.11 28.82 29.44
C GLN A 245 13.05 29.91 28.93
N GLU A 246 12.48 31.05 28.51
CA GLU A 246 12.92 32.42 28.84
C GLU A 246 11.73 33.36 28.66
#